data_AF-A0A061IXM8-F1
#
_entry.id   AF-A0A061IXM8-F1
#
_cell.length_a   1.000
_cell.length_b   1.000
_cell.length_c   1.000
_cell.angle_alpha   90.00
_cell.angle_beta   90.00
_cell.angle_gamma   90.00
#
_symmetry.space_group_name_H-M   'P 1'
#
loop_
_entity.id
_entity.type
_entity.pdbx_description
1 polymer ?
#
loop_
_entity_poly.entity_id
_entity_poly.type
_entity_poly.pdbx_seq_one_letter_code
_entity_poly.pdbx_strand_id
1 'polypeptide(L)'
;MIFGSEPPLYLKPVGRRGLRRHEADALQHYPGYAHPVVQFPGSDGYIGEYHRLHPLLTSAEELRHDRVVEAERRQRVIETRRRRCCEQEASLRQRREEEFQREQRHKEQIAGLSIRNEPGDGRDTITQRCMTVDALRQHEYTSAAERHKYFARQRRLFEKNNLHGYNIITGGELPSIVVPPMPARPPAAEIA
;
A
#
# COMPACT_ATOMS: atom_id res chain seq x y z
N MET A 1 -0.42 -18.04 -78.58
CA MET A 1 -1.81 -18.21 -78.08
C MET A 1 -1.79 -17.98 -76.58
N ILE A 2 -2.23 -16.81 -76.12
CA ILE A 2 -2.32 -16.51 -74.68
C ILE A 2 -3.73 -16.91 -74.25
N PHE A 3 -3.87 -18.14 -73.76
CA PHE A 3 -5.05 -18.55 -73.01
C PHE A 3 -4.90 -18.08 -71.57
N GLY A 4 -5.85 -17.29 -71.05
CA GLY A 4 -5.96 -17.06 -69.60
C GLY A 4 -6.25 -15.65 -69.08
N SER A 5 -6.48 -14.63 -69.92
CA SER A 5 -6.75 -13.26 -69.44
C SER A 5 -8.25 -12.96 -69.27
N GLU A 6 -9.03 -13.90 -68.74
CA GLU A 6 -10.41 -13.58 -68.35
C GLU A 6 -10.40 -12.90 -66.97
N PRO A 7 -10.94 -11.68 -66.83
CA PRO A 7 -11.03 -11.05 -65.52
C PRO A 7 -11.95 -11.87 -64.61
N PRO A 8 -11.63 -12.01 -63.32
CA PRO A 8 -12.41 -12.80 -62.38
C PRO A 8 -13.87 -12.31 -62.33
N LEU A 9 -14.79 -13.24 -62.08
CA LEU A 9 -16.23 -13.05 -62.24
C LEU A 9 -16.82 -11.86 -61.47
N TYR A 10 -16.22 -11.48 -60.34
CA TYR A 10 -16.61 -10.31 -59.56
C TYR A 10 -16.32 -8.96 -60.24
N LEU A 11 -15.54 -8.94 -61.33
CA LEU A 11 -15.28 -7.76 -62.17
C LEU A 11 -16.15 -7.72 -63.44
N LYS A 12 -16.93 -8.77 -63.72
CA LYS A 12 -17.81 -8.85 -64.89
C LYS A 12 -19.25 -8.53 -64.48
N PRO A 13 -20.01 -7.74 -65.26
CA PRO A 13 -21.43 -7.57 -65.01
C PRO A 13 -22.16 -8.90 -65.26
N VAL A 14 -22.71 -9.49 -64.20
CA VAL A 14 -23.49 -10.74 -64.32
C VAL A 14 -24.85 -10.41 -64.94
N GLY A 15 -25.15 -11.00 -66.10
CA GLY A 15 -26.46 -10.89 -66.73
C GLY A 15 -27.57 -11.41 -65.80
N ARG A 16 -28.53 -10.56 -65.45
CA ARG A 16 -29.59 -10.86 -64.46
C ARG A 16 -30.69 -11.80 -64.98
N ARG A 17 -30.33 -12.92 -65.62
CA ARG A 17 -31.31 -13.94 -66.03
C ARG A 17 -31.11 -15.21 -65.21
N GLY A 18 -32.04 -15.47 -64.29
CA GLY A 18 -32.17 -16.75 -63.58
C GLY A 18 -31.64 -16.80 -62.14
N LEU A 19 -30.83 -15.84 -61.69
CA LEU A 19 -30.31 -15.81 -60.32
C LEU A 19 -31.14 -14.90 -59.42
N ARG A 20 -31.38 -15.33 -58.17
CA ARG A 20 -31.95 -14.45 -57.14
C ARG A 20 -30.92 -13.39 -56.77
N ARG A 21 -31.38 -12.19 -56.39
CA ARG A 21 -30.48 -11.02 -56.14
C ARG A 21 -29.33 -11.36 -55.18
N HIS A 22 -29.60 -12.05 -54.07
CA HIS A 22 -28.58 -12.42 -53.07
C HIS A 22 -27.56 -13.45 -53.57
N GLU A 23 -27.96 -14.35 -54.48
CA GLU A 23 -27.05 -15.32 -55.12
C GLU A 23 -26.14 -14.61 -56.13
N ALA A 24 -26.70 -13.65 -56.89
CA ALA A 24 -25.94 -12.79 -57.78
C ALA A 24 -24.95 -11.90 -57.01
N ASP A 25 -25.36 -11.36 -55.87
CA ASP A 25 -24.51 -10.50 -55.03
C ASP A 25 -23.33 -11.30 -54.43
N ALA A 26 -23.56 -12.53 -53.95
CA ALA A 26 -22.50 -13.40 -53.44
C ALA A 26 -21.41 -13.72 -54.51
N LEU A 27 -21.80 -13.85 -55.77
CA LEU A 27 -20.87 -14.10 -56.89
C LEU A 27 -20.11 -12.85 -57.36
N GLN A 28 -20.65 -11.66 -57.06
CA GLN A 28 -20.06 -10.36 -57.43
C GLN A 28 -19.10 -9.81 -56.38
N HIS A 29 -19.00 -10.44 -55.22
CA HIS A 29 -18.10 -9.99 -54.16
C HIS A 29 -16.81 -10.81 -54.09
N TYR A 30 -15.79 -10.23 -53.45
CA TYR A 30 -14.49 -10.86 -53.29
C TYR A 30 -14.62 -12.17 -52.47
N PRO A 31 -13.73 -13.16 -52.71
CA PRO A 31 -13.73 -14.40 -51.94
C PRO A 31 -13.58 -14.09 -50.44
N GLY A 32 -14.52 -14.59 -49.63
CA GLY A 32 -14.61 -14.29 -48.19
C GLY A 32 -15.73 -13.32 -47.80
N TYR A 33 -16.46 -12.75 -48.76
CA TYR A 33 -17.65 -11.96 -48.47
C TYR A 33 -18.78 -12.83 -47.87
N ALA A 34 -19.20 -12.50 -46.65
CA ALA A 34 -20.34 -13.12 -45.99
C ALA A 34 -21.59 -12.26 -46.20
N HIS A 35 -22.57 -12.77 -46.95
CA HIS A 35 -23.80 -12.04 -47.22
C HIS A 35 -24.65 -11.95 -45.93
N PRO A 36 -25.12 -10.75 -45.52
CA PRO A 36 -25.77 -10.55 -44.21
C PRO A 36 -27.12 -11.28 -44.05
N VAL A 37 -27.72 -11.71 -45.16
CA VAL A 37 -28.97 -12.51 -45.18
C VAL A 37 -28.71 -14.01 -44.97
N VAL A 38 -27.47 -14.48 -45.19
CA VAL A 38 -27.11 -15.89 -44.98
C VAL A 38 -26.76 -16.06 -43.50
N GLN A 39 -27.63 -16.74 -42.76
CA GLN A 39 -27.41 -17.02 -41.35
C GLN A 39 -26.42 -18.18 -41.21
N PHE A 40 -25.23 -17.89 -40.69
CA PHE A 40 -24.21 -18.90 -40.42
C PHE A 40 -24.33 -19.44 -38.98
N PRO A 41 -23.80 -20.64 -38.67
CA PRO A 41 -23.84 -21.28 -37.34
C PRO A 41 -23.22 -20.54 -36.14
N GLY A 42 -22.93 -19.24 -36.26
CA GLY A 42 -22.50 -18.36 -35.16
C GLY A 42 -23.05 -16.94 -35.26
N SER A 43 -24.05 -16.72 -36.13
CA SER A 43 -24.73 -15.43 -36.25
C SER A 43 -25.89 -15.32 -35.24
N ASP A 44 -26.13 -14.13 -34.70
CA ASP A 44 -27.17 -13.88 -33.68
C ASP A 44 -28.59 -14.29 -34.12
N GLY A 45 -28.83 -14.40 -35.43
CA GLY A 45 -30.11 -14.82 -36.01
C GLY A 45 -30.19 -16.30 -36.39
N TYR A 46 -29.12 -17.09 -36.24
CA TYR A 46 -29.09 -18.48 -36.66
C TYR A 46 -29.85 -19.39 -35.69
N ILE A 47 -30.87 -20.06 -36.22
CA ILE A 47 -31.63 -21.09 -35.50
C ILE A 47 -31.25 -22.45 -36.06
N GLY A 48 -30.53 -23.24 -35.26
CA GLY A 48 -30.17 -24.61 -35.58
C GLY A 48 -31.40 -25.50 -35.80
N GLU A 49 -31.27 -26.53 -36.64
CA GLU A 49 -32.39 -27.39 -37.05
C GLU A 49 -33.08 -28.08 -35.87
N TYR A 50 -32.33 -28.43 -34.81
CA TYR A 50 -32.86 -28.99 -33.56
C TYR A 50 -33.84 -28.05 -32.83
N HIS A 51 -33.63 -26.73 -32.94
CA HIS A 51 -34.49 -25.71 -32.31
C HIS A 51 -35.66 -25.27 -33.19
N ARG A 52 -35.67 -25.64 -34.49
CA ARG A 52 -36.83 -25.41 -35.36
C ARG A 52 -38.02 -26.30 -35.01
N LEU A 53 -37.77 -27.45 -34.37
CA LEU A 53 -38.76 -28.46 -34.05
C LEU A 53 -39.39 -28.30 -32.65
N HIS A 54 -38.81 -27.46 -31.77
CA HIS A 54 -39.29 -27.21 -30.41
C HIS A 54 -39.54 -25.71 -30.16
N PRO A 55 -40.70 -25.17 -30.57
CA PRO A 55 -41.01 -23.74 -30.53
C PRO A 55 -41.18 -23.15 -29.12
N LEU A 56 -41.13 -23.97 -28.06
CA LEU A 56 -41.31 -23.55 -26.66
C LEU A 56 -39.98 -23.42 -25.88
N LEU A 57 -38.85 -23.80 -26.48
CA LEU A 57 -37.52 -23.59 -25.91
C LEU A 57 -36.77 -22.69 -26.89
N THR A 58 -36.94 -21.39 -26.71
CA THR A 58 -36.12 -20.45 -27.46
C THR A 58 -34.71 -20.47 -26.88
N SER A 59 -33.68 -20.47 -27.73
CA SER A 59 -32.26 -20.37 -27.30
C SER A 59 -32.02 -19.17 -26.37
N ALA A 60 -32.83 -18.12 -26.50
CA ALA A 60 -32.83 -16.97 -25.62
C ALA A 60 -33.24 -17.29 -24.16
N GLU A 61 -34.14 -18.25 -23.93
CA GLU A 61 -34.60 -18.66 -22.60
C GLU A 61 -33.57 -19.53 -21.90
N GLU A 62 -32.89 -20.42 -22.62
CA GLU A 62 -31.75 -21.20 -22.10
C GLU A 62 -30.61 -20.26 -21.67
N LEU A 63 -30.25 -19.29 -22.52
CA LEU A 63 -29.25 -18.28 -22.17
C LEU A 63 -29.65 -17.40 -20.97
N ARG A 64 -30.95 -17.13 -20.79
CA ARG A 64 -31.46 -16.42 -19.59
C ARG A 64 -31.35 -17.28 -18.34
N HIS A 65 -31.70 -18.56 -18.44
CA HIS A 65 -31.58 -19.50 -17.34
C HIS A 65 -30.12 -19.64 -16.89
N ASP A 66 -29.19 -19.82 -17.83
CA ASP A 66 -27.76 -19.94 -17.53
C ASP A 66 -27.21 -18.70 -16.83
N ARG A 67 -27.63 -17.49 -17.27
CA ARG A 67 -27.25 -16.23 -16.60
C ARG A 67 -27.74 -16.15 -15.16
N VAL A 68 -28.96 -16.62 -14.89
CA VAL A 68 -29.53 -16.66 -13.53
C VAL A 68 -28.76 -17.64 -12.66
N VAL A 69 -28.52 -18.87 -13.16
CA VAL A 69 -27.77 -19.90 -12.43
C VAL A 69 -26.34 -19.43 -12.14
N GLU A 70 -25.67 -18.78 -13.09
CA GLU A 70 -24.35 -18.19 -12.87
C GLU A 70 -24.39 -17.05 -11.84
N ALA A 71 -25.39 -16.18 -11.90
CA ALA A 71 -25.54 -15.09 -10.95
C ALA A 71 -25.73 -15.61 -9.52
N GLU A 72 -26.57 -16.63 -9.33
CA GLU A 72 -26.77 -17.28 -8.03
C GLU A 72 -25.48 -17.92 -7.52
N ARG A 73 -24.73 -18.62 -8.38
CA ARG A 73 -23.43 -19.21 -8.02
C ARG A 73 -22.45 -18.13 -7.56
N ARG A 74 -22.35 -17.02 -8.29
CA ARG A 74 -21.48 -15.89 -7.94
C ARG A 74 -21.91 -15.26 -6.61
N GLN A 75 -23.21 -15.07 -6.38
CA GLN A 75 -23.74 -14.53 -5.12
C GLN A 75 -23.38 -15.43 -3.93
N ARG A 76 -23.56 -16.75 -4.02
CA ARG A 76 -23.19 -17.70 -2.96
C ARG A 76 -21.70 -17.62 -2.60
N VAL A 77 -20.83 -17.49 -3.60
CA VAL A 77 -19.38 -17.35 -3.37
C VAL A 77 -19.07 -16.05 -2.64
N ILE A 78 -19.68 -14.94 -3.08
CA ILE A 78 -19.50 -13.62 -2.45
C ILE A 78 -19.99 -13.65 -0.99
N GLU A 79 -21.16 -14.20 -0.73
CA GLU A 79 -21.72 -14.31 0.61
C GLU A 79 -20.84 -15.15 1.54
N THR A 80 -20.36 -16.29 1.06
CA THR A 80 -19.44 -17.15 1.82
C THR A 80 -18.15 -16.39 2.16
N ARG A 81 -17.60 -15.64 1.20
CA ARG A 81 -16.41 -14.81 1.43
C ARG A 81 -16.66 -13.70 2.45
N ARG A 82 -17.81 -13.00 2.35
CA ARG A 82 -18.21 -11.96 3.31
C ARG A 82 -18.31 -12.52 4.73
N ARG A 83 -18.97 -13.68 4.90
CA ARG A 83 -19.10 -14.33 6.21
C ARG A 83 -17.73 -14.64 6.82
N ARG A 84 -16.83 -15.26 6.04
CA ARG A 84 -15.46 -15.55 6.49
C ARG A 84 -14.69 -14.29 6.89
N CYS A 85 -14.79 -13.21 6.11
CA CYS A 85 -14.16 -11.94 6.46
C CYS A 85 -14.71 -11.38 7.78
N CYS A 86 -16.04 -11.36 7.96
CA CYS A 86 -16.67 -10.89 9.20
C CYS A 86 -16.25 -11.74 10.42
N GLU A 87 -16.20 -13.07 10.28
CA GLU A 87 -15.75 -13.98 11.34
C GLU A 87 -14.28 -13.73 11.72
N GLN A 88 -13.40 -13.58 10.72
CA GLN A 88 -12.00 -13.26 10.95
C GLN A 88 -11.83 -11.91 11.65
N GLU A 89 -12.52 -10.86 11.19
CA GLU A 89 -12.48 -9.54 11.82
C GLU A 89 -12.99 -9.58 13.25
N ALA A 90 -14.08 -10.30 13.53
CA ALA A 90 -14.60 -10.47 14.88
C ALA A 90 -13.57 -11.16 15.79
N SER A 91 -12.94 -12.24 15.31
CA SER A 91 -11.90 -12.94 16.06
C SER A 91 -10.67 -12.06 16.34
N LEU A 92 -10.29 -11.20 15.38
CA LEU A 92 -9.17 -10.27 15.56
C LEU A 92 -9.50 -9.17 16.57
N ARG A 93 -10.73 -8.66 16.57
CA ARG A 93 -11.19 -7.67 17.56
C ARG A 93 -11.15 -8.27 18.97
N GLN A 94 -11.66 -9.48 19.16
CA GLN A 94 -11.61 -10.19 20.44
C GLN A 94 -10.18 -10.37 20.94
N ARG A 95 -9.25 -10.81 20.09
CA ARG A 95 -7.84 -10.97 20.47
C ARG A 95 -7.20 -9.64 20.91
N ARG A 96 -7.47 -8.56 20.18
CA ARG A 96 -6.95 -7.22 20.54
C ARG A 96 -7.52 -6.73 21.87
N GLU A 97 -8.79 -6.97 22.13
CA GLU A 97 -9.43 -6.63 23.40
C GLU A 97 -8.81 -7.42 24.56
N GLU A 98 -8.56 -8.72 24.38
CA GLU A 98 -7.89 -9.57 25.38
C GLU A 98 -6.46 -9.10 25.65
N GLU A 99 -5.68 -8.81 24.60
CA GLU A 99 -4.31 -8.29 24.73
C GLU A 99 -4.30 -6.94 25.46
N PHE A 100 -5.21 -6.04 25.10
CA PHE A 100 -5.34 -4.74 25.77
C PHE A 100 -5.69 -4.92 27.26
N GLN A 101 -6.61 -5.82 27.60
CA GLN A 101 -6.94 -6.11 29.00
C GLN A 101 -5.76 -6.73 29.76
N ARG A 102 -4.95 -7.59 29.12
CA ARG A 102 -3.72 -8.14 29.72
C ARG A 102 -2.71 -7.04 29.99
N GLU A 103 -2.51 -6.12 29.04
CA GLU A 103 -1.61 -4.98 29.24
C GLU A 103 -2.09 -4.06 30.36
N GLN A 104 -3.40 -3.78 30.44
CA GLN A 104 -3.95 -2.98 31.53
C GLN A 104 -3.67 -3.62 32.89
N ARG A 105 -3.97 -4.92 33.04
CA ARG A 105 -3.67 -5.67 34.28
C ARG A 105 -2.18 -5.67 34.61
N HIS A 106 -1.32 -5.85 33.60
CA HIS A 106 0.12 -5.80 33.78
C HIS A 106 0.60 -4.41 34.22
N LYS A 107 0.07 -3.34 33.62
CA LYS A 107 0.38 -1.96 34.02
C LYS A 107 -0.15 -1.65 35.41
N GLU A 108 -1.34 -2.10 35.78
CA GLU A 108 -1.89 -1.96 37.13
C GLU A 108 -1.02 -2.67 38.17
N GLN A 109 -0.50 -3.87 37.84
CA GLN A 109 0.44 -4.60 38.71
C GLN A 109 1.76 -3.86 38.86
N ILE A 110 2.27 -3.24 37.79
CA ILE A 110 3.53 -2.47 37.83
C ILE A 110 3.34 -1.09 38.47
N ALA A 111 2.16 -0.49 38.33
CA ALA A 111 1.85 0.81 38.88
C ALA A 111 1.96 0.76 40.42
N GLY A 112 2.96 1.46 40.96
CA GLY A 112 3.28 1.44 42.39
C GLY A 112 4.40 0.48 42.80
N LEU A 113 4.75 -0.51 41.96
CA LEU A 113 5.95 -1.34 42.16
C LEU A 113 7.21 -0.72 41.55
N SER A 114 7.07 0.25 40.64
CA SER A 114 8.21 1.03 40.13
C SER A 114 8.71 2.01 41.19
N ILE A 115 9.39 1.47 42.21
CA ILE A 115 10.31 2.28 43.02
C ILE A 115 11.36 2.78 42.02
N ARG A 116 11.46 4.11 41.84
CA ARG A 116 12.57 4.68 41.06
C ARG A 116 13.85 4.20 41.76
N ASN A 117 14.63 3.36 41.07
CA ASN A 117 15.95 2.92 41.56
C ASN A 117 16.92 4.09 41.68
N GLU A 118 16.62 5.22 41.05
CA GLU A 118 17.35 6.46 41.20
C GLU A 118 16.70 7.32 42.29
N PRO A 119 17.45 7.74 43.32
CA PRO A 119 16.97 8.77 44.23
C PRO A 119 16.61 9.98 43.37
N GLY A 120 15.40 10.53 43.55
CA GLY A 120 14.98 11.69 42.78
C GLY A 120 15.99 12.83 42.95
N ASP A 121 16.18 13.64 41.90
CA ASP A 121 17.16 14.74 41.81
C ASP A 121 17.01 15.86 42.88
N GLY A 122 16.18 15.69 43.90
CA GLY A 122 15.87 16.70 44.92
C GLY A 122 15.11 17.92 44.35
N ARG A 123 14.59 17.78 43.14
CA ARG A 123 13.83 18.80 42.41
C ARG A 123 12.35 18.61 42.59
N ASP A 124 11.66 19.73 42.75
CA ASP A 124 10.22 19.78 42.58
C ASP A 124 9.86 19.44 41.13
N THR A 125 8.98 18.45 40.95
CA THR A 125 8.51 18.07 39.61
C THR A 125 7.67 19.16 38.96
N ILE A 126 7.05 20.04 39.74
CA ILE A 126 6.17 21.11 39.23
C ILE A 126 6.99 22.37 38.98
N THR A 127 7.68 22.88 40.00
CA THR A 127 8.39 24.17 39.88
C THR A 127 9.80 24.04 39.30
N GLN A 128 10.33 22.82 39.15
CA GLN A 128 11.71 22.51 38.73
C GLN A 128 12.79 23.14 39.63
N ARG A 129 12.40 23.67 40.80
CA ARG A 129 13.33 24.23 41.78
C ARG A 129 13.91 23.10 42.62
N CYS A 130 15.19 23.25 42.97
CA CYS A 130 15.84 22.33 43.91
C CYS A 130 15.39 22.68 45.33
N MET A 131 14.92 21.70 46.08
CA MET A 131 14.40 21.91 47.44
C MET A 131 15.52 22.07 48.48
N THR A 132 16.65 21.41 48.25
CA THR A 132 17.81 21.45 49.15
C THR A 132 19.01 22.13 48.48
N VAL A 133 19.88 22.72 49.31
CA VAL A 133 21.13 23.33 48.84
C VAL A 133 22.05 22.28 48.22
N ASP A 134 22.06 21.06 48.75
CA ASP A 134 22.87 19.96 48.21
C ASP A 134 22.37 19.50 46.84
N ALA A 135 21.04 19.41 46.64
CA ALA A 135 20.47 19.11 45.33
C ALA A 135 20.79 20.21 44.30
N LEU A 136 20.76 21.47 44.72
CA LEU A 136 21.15 22.60 43.87
C LEU A 136 22.63 22.47 43.44
N ARG A 137 23.54 22.22 44.39
CA ARG A 137 24.98 22.04 44.10
C ARG A 137 25.23 20.85 43.17
N GLN A 138 24.56 19.72 43.42
CA GLN A 138 24.66 18.54 42.57
C GLN A 138 24.16 18.85 41.15
N HIS A 139 23.02 19.53 41.02
CA HIS A 139 22.50 19.94 39.73
C HIS A 139 23.43 20.91 38.98
N GLU A 140 23.98 21.91 39.66
CA GLU A 140 24.94 22.84 39.05
C GLU A 140 26.19 22.11 38.58
N TYR A 141 26.69 21.15 39.37
CA TYR A 141 27.81 20.30 39.00
C TYR A 141 27.49 19.44 37.77
N THR A 142 26.35 18.74 37.75
CA THR A 142 25.97 17.90 36.60
C THR A 142 25.79 18.73 35.34
N SER A 143 25.09 19.88 35.44
CA SER A 143 24.91 20.80 34.33
C SER A 143 26.25 21.34 33.80
N ALA A 144 27.17 21.74 34.67
CA ALA A 144 28.50 22.19 34.28
C ALA A 144 29.34 21.07 33.64
N ALA A 145 29.27 19.85 34.18
CA ALA A 145 29.97 18.68 33.64
C ALA A 145 29.43 18.28 32.26
N GLU A 146 28.12 18.34 32.06
CA GLU A 146 27.48 18.12 30.76
C GLU A 146 27.89 19.17 29.74
N ARG A 147 27.92 20.46 30.12
CA ARG A 147 28.43 21.54 29.25
C ARG A 147 29.87 21.28 28.84
N HIS A 148 30.76 20.96 29.78
CA HIS A 148 32.14 20.59 29.48
C HIS A 148 32.20 19.42 28.47
N LYS A 149 31.49 18.31 28.74
CA LYS A 149 31.47 17.14 27.84
C LYS A 149 30.97 17.50 26.44
N TYR A 150 29.93 18.32 26.35
CA TYR A 150 29.36 18.77 25.09
C TYR A 150 30.37 19.57 24.27
N PHE A 151 30.96 20.63 24.84
CA PHE A 151 31.93 21.47 24.14
C PHE A 151 33.24 20.72 23.82
N ALA A 152 33.69 19.84 24.72
CA ALA A 152 34.84 18.97 24.45
C ALA A 152 34.58 18.04 23.25
N ARG A 153 33.36 17.50 23.13
CA ARG A 153 32.95 16.70 21.97
C ARG A 153 32.89 17.54 20.70
N GLN A 154 32.31 18.74 20.76
CA GLN A 154 32.26 19.65 19.61
C GLN A 154 33.66 20.01 19.12
N ARG A 155 34.58 20.36 20.03
CA ARG A 155 35.98 20.64 19.69
C ARG A 155 36.64 19.45 18.98
N ARG A 156 36.49 18.23 19.51
CA ARG A 156 37.03 17.02 18.86
C ARG A 156 36.44 16.78 17.47
N LEU A 157 35.13 16.98 17.29
CA LEU A 157 34.49 16.83 15.98
C LEU A 157 34.98 17.91 15.00
N PHE A 158 35.15 19.13 15.50
CA PHE A 158 35.63 20.26 14.72
C PHE A 158 37.08 20.06 14.26
N GLU A 159 37.97 19.59 15.13
CA GLU A 159 39.35 19.24 14.81
C GLU A 159 39.43 18.10 13.77
N LYS A 160 38.56 17.08 13.88
CA LYS A 160 38.49 15.98 12.91
C LYS A 160 37.99 16.40 11.54
N ASN A 161 36.97 17.26 11.49
CA ASN A 161 36.38 17.71 10.23
C ASN A 161 37.26 18.73 9.51
N ASN A 162 38.07 19.50 10.25
CA ASN A 162 38.89 20.57 9.70
C ASN A 162 40.39 20.32 9.88
N LEU A 163 40.90 19.19 9.35
CA LEU A 163 42.32 18.82 9.39
C LEU A 163 43.25 19.88 8.78
N HIS A 164 42.76 20.66 7.81
CA HIS A 164 43.56 21.66 7.10
C HIS A 164 43.90 22.90 7.95
N GLY A 165 43.17 23.15 9.04
CA GLY A 165 43.45 24.26 9.96
C GLY A 165 42.96 25.65 9.51
N TYR A 166 42.35 25.76 8.32
CA TYR A 166 41.76 27.00 7.80
C TYR A 166 40.39 26.74 7.16
N ASN A 167 39.59 27.79 7.00
CA ASN A 167 38.30 27.71 6.32
C ASN A 167 38.52 27.61 4.80
N ILE A 168 38.08 26.52 4.18
CA ILE A 168 38.28 26.26 2.73
C ILE A 168 37.55 27.31 1.86
N ILE A 169 36.46 27.91 2.35
CA ILE A 169 35.66 28.86 1.57
C ILE A 169 36.27 30.26 1.61
N THR A 170 36.68 30.73 2.80
CA THR A 170 37.15 32.12 2.99
C THR A 170 38.67 32.25 3.08
N GLY A 171 39.40 31.13 3.25
CA GLY A 171 40.85 31.12 3.49
C GLY A 171 41.28 31.65 4.87
N GLY A 172 40.33 32.07 5.71
CA GLY A 172 40.60 32.62 7.04
C GLY A 172 40.78 31.57 8.13
N GLU A 173 41.12 32.02 9.34
CA GLU A 173 41.22 31.18 10.53
C GLU A 173 39.88 30.56 10.91
N LEU A 174 39.93 29.34 11.44
CA LEU A 174 38.76 28.63 11.93
C LEU A 174 38.33 29.16 13.30
N PRO A 175 37.02 29.26 13.58
CA PRO A 175 36.54 29.68 14.90
C PRO A 175 37.00 28.69 15.98
N SER A 176 37.60 29.21 17.05
CA SER A 176 38.03 28.39 18.18
C SER A 176 36.85 28.06 19.09
N ILE A 177 36.68 26.77 19.40
CA ILE A 177 35.67 26.32 20.36
C ILE A 177 36.29 26.36 21.75
N VAL A 178 35.84 27.30 22.57
CA VAL A 178 36.25 27.41 23.98
C VAL A 178 35.50 26.34 24.79
N VAL A 179 36.25 25.38 25.33
CA VAL A 179 35.70 24.34 26.22
C VAL A 179 35.74 24.89 27.65
N PRO A 180 34.59 25.03 28.34
CA PRO A 180 34.58 25.44 29.74
C PRO A 180 35.32 24.40 30.58
N PRO A 181 36.00 24.78 31.68
CA PRO A 181 36.74 23.83 32.50
C PRO A 181 35.82 22.81 33.17
N MET A 182 36.34 21.62 33.44
CA MET A 182 35.61 20.60 34.18
C MET A 182 35.34 21.10 35.61
N PRO A 183 34.08 21.09 36.09
CA PRO A 183 33.79 21.53 37.45
C PRO A 183 34.48 20.62 38.48
N ALA A 184 34.92 21.20 39.60
CA ALA A 184 35.48 20.43 40.71
C ALA A 184 34.40 19.54 41.33
N ARG A 185 34.76 18.29 41.67
CA ARG A 185 33.83 17.34 42.30
C ARG A 185 33.37 17.91 43.64
N PRO A 186 32.05 17.99 43.92
CA PRO A 186 31.57 18.46 45.21
C PRO A 186 32.06 17.50 46.32
N PRO A 187 32.33 18.02 47.54
CA PRO A 187 32.67 17.17 48.68
C PRO A 187 31.53 16.17 48.90
N ALA A 188 31.88 14.92 49.16
CA ALA A 188 30.87 13.92 49.54
C ALA A 188 30.19 14.41 50.81
N ALA A 189 28.85 14.47 50.81
CA ALA A 189 28.10 14.78 52.02
C ALA A 189 28.52 13.78 53.10
N GLU A 190 29.10 14.29 54.19
CA GLU A 190 29.39 13.48 55.37
C GLU A 190 28.05 12.93 55.87
N ILE A 191 27.90 11.62 55.77
CA ILE A 191 26.72 10.90 56.27
C ILE A 191 26.80 10.99 57.80
N ALA A 192 25.98 11.87 58.37
CA ALA A 192 25.72 11.93 59.81
C ALA A 192 24.62 10.94 60.20
#